data_AF-A0A8H4RQ54-F1
#
_entry.id   AF-A0A8H4RQ54-F1
#
_cell.length_a   1.000
_cell.length_b   1.000
_cell.length_c   1.000
_cell.angle_alpha   90.00
_cell.angle_beta   90.00
_cell.angle_gamma   90.00
#
_symmetry.space_group_name_H-M   'P 1'
#
loop_
_entity.id
_entity.type
_entity.pdbx_description
1 polymer ?
#
loop_
_entity_poly.entity_id
_entity_poly.type
_entity_poly.pdbx_seq_one_letter_code
_entity_poly.pdbx_strand_id
1 'polypeptide(L)'
;MEHTGRQVRLIDTPGFDDDEMSDADLLKIIADFLGTPQVKGMTPAGTILLQPVTGNRVGGNEERRTRIIEKALGAPAMQNVVLATTQWSKVANKKEAQAQVEERERDETY
;
A
#
# COMPACT_ATOMS: atom_id res chain seq x y z
N MET A 1 -19.05 5.05 -3.39
CA MET A 1 -18.95 6.31 -4.17
C MET A 1 -19.17 5.97 -5.64
N GLU A 2 -19.86 6.79 -6.41
CA GLU A 2 -19.92 6.62 -7.87
C GLU A 2 -18.84 7.48 -8.52
N HIS A 3 -18.04 6.89 -9.40
CA HIS A 3 -17.03 7.59 -10.18
C HIS A 3 -17.12 7.11 -11.63
N THR A 4 -17.34 8.03 -12.58
CA THR A 4 -17.46 7.71 -14.01
C THR A 4 -18.50 6.61 -14.33
N GLY A 5 -19.63 6.57 -13.61
CA GLY A 5 -20.67 5.55 -13.78
C GLY A 5 -20.34 4.19 -13.16
N ARG A 6 -19.27 4.07 -12.37
CA ARG A 6 -18.90 2.84 -11.64
C ARG A 6 -19.00 3.05 -10.13
N GLN A 7 -19.52 2.05 -9.42
CA GLN A 7 -19.42 2.02 -7.96
C GLN A 7 -17.99 1.68 -7.55
N VAL A 8 -17.42 2.56 -6.74
CA VAL A 8 -16.10 2.42 -6.11
C VAL A 8 -16.29 2.32 -4.60
N ARG A 9 -15.64 1.33 -4.01
CA ARG A 9 -15.50 1.16 -2.57
C ARG A 9 -14.02 1.18 -2.22
N LEU A 10 -13.63 2.12 -1.36
CA LEU A 10 -12.31 2.16 -0.76
C LEU A 10 -12.39 1.54 0.63
N ILE A 11 -11.44 0.67 0.95
CA ILE A 11 -11.31 0.03 2.26
C ILE A 11 -10.04 0.59 2.86
N ASP A 12 -10.17 1.25 4.01
CA ASP A 12 -9.03 1.72 4.79
C ASP A 12 -8.56 0.61 5.73
N THR A 13 -7.25 0.44 5.85
CA THR A 13 -6.63 -0.64 6.63
C THR A 13 -5.69 -0.06 7.68
N PRO A 14 -5.50 -0.72 8.84
CA PRO A 14 -4.43 -0.35 9.77
C PRO A 14 -3.06 -0.28 9.08
N GLY A 15 -2.19 0.60 9.58
CA GLY A 15 -0.85 0.80 9.02
C GLY A 15 0.12 -0.33 9.36
N PHE A 16 1.10 -0.57 8.47
CA PHE A 16 2.12 -1.61 8.62
C PHE A 16 3.24 -1.27 9.63
N ASP A 17 3.42 0.02 9.95
CA ASP A 17 4.49 0.50 10.87
C ASP A 17 4.00 0.64 12.32
N ASP A 18 2.95 -0.09 12.71
CA ASP A 18 2.51 -0.10 14.09
C ASP A 18 3.42 -1.05 14.90
N ASP A 19 4.33 -0.48 15.71
CA ASP A 19 5.28 -1.24 16.53
C ASP A 19 4.59 -2.17 17.55
N GLU A 20 3.29 -1.97 17.81
CA GLU A 20 2.48 -2.82 18.70
C GLU A 20 1.87 -4.04 17.98
N MET A 21 2.03 -4.18 16.65
CA MET A 21 1.36 -5.21 15.85
C MET A 21 2.34 -6.07 15.04
N SER A 22 2.22 -7.40 15.14
CA SER A 22 3.01 -8.31 14.31
C SER A 22 2.47 -8.39 12.88
N ASP A 23 3.33 -8.76 11.91
CA ASP A 23 2.91 -9.02 10.52
C ASP A 23 1.76 -10.04 10.45
N ALA A 24 1.76 -11.03 11.33
CA ALA A 24 0.73 -12.08 11.38
C ALA A 24 -0.62 -11.52 11.85
N ASP A 25 -0.61 -10.61 12.83
CA ASP A 25 -1.82 -9.97 13.32
C ASP A 25 -2.44 -9.07 12.24
N LEU A 26 -1.60 -8.32 11.52
CA LEU A 26 -2.05 -7.48 10.42
C LEU A 26 -2.64 -8.31 9.26
N LEU A 27 -1.96 -9.39 8.86
CA LEU A 27 -2.47 -10.32 7.86
C LEU A 27 -3.80 -10.94 8.28
N LYS A 28 -3.95 -11.27 9.56
CA LYS A 28 -5.20 -11.80 10.12
C LYS A 28 -6.32 -10.76 10.05
N ILE A 29 -6.08 -9.51 10.41
CA ILE A 29 -7.09 -8.44 10.32
C ILE A 29 -7.57 -8.27 8.87
N ILE A 30 -6.65 -8.28 7.91
CA ILE A 30 -6.99 -8.18 6.48
C ILE A 30 -7.82 -9.40 6.04
N ALA A 31 -7.39 -10.62 6.40
CA ALA A 31 -8.10 -11.85 6.04
C ALA A 31 -9.51 -11.91 6.67
N ASP A 32 -9.63 -11.56 7.94
CA ASP A 32 -10.91 -11.53 8.67
C ASP A 32 -11.84 -10.50 8.03
N PHE A 33 -11.34 -9.31 7.65
CA PHE A 33 -12.11 -8.30 6.94
C PHE A 33 -12.61 -8.81 5.57
N LEU A 34 -11.74 -9.45 4.79
CA LEU A 34 -12.09 -10.03 3.48
C LEU A 34 -13.11 -11.18 3.59
N GLY A 35 -13.21 -11.83 4.76
CA GLY A 35 -14.22 -12.84 5.06
C GLY A 35 -15.61 -12.28 5.41
N THR A 36 -15.73 -10.97 5.66
CA THR A 36 -16.99 -10.37 6.11
C THR A 36 -18.05 -10.33 5.00
N PRO A 37 -19.36 -10.48 5.32
CA PRO A 37 -20.44 -10.42 4.33
C PRO A 37 -20.45 -9.17 3.45
N GLN A 38 -19.90 -8.06 3.96
CA GLN A 38 -19.81 -6.78 3.30
C GLN A 38 -18.94 -6.85 2.04
N VAL A 39 -17.90 -7.67 2.05
CA VAL A 39 -16.95 -7.83 0.93
C VAL A 39 -16.90 -9.26 0.40
N LYS A 40 -17.67 -10.17 1.00
CA LYS A 40 -17.80 -11.56 0.55
C LYS A 40 -18.32 -11.60 -0.88
N GLY A 41 -17.56 -12.26 -1.76
CA GLY A 41 -17.87 -12.34 -3.19
C GLY A 41 -17.41 -11.12 -4.00
N MET A 42 -16.81 -10.11 -3.36
CA MET A 42 -16.10 -9.04 -4.06
C MET A 42 -14.66 -9.47 -4.30
N THR A 43 -14.20 -9.37 -5.54
CA THR A 43 -12.78 -9.48 -5.87
C THR A 43 -12.15 -8.09 -5.77
N PRO A 44 -11.12 -7.87 -4.94
CA PRO A 44 -10.39 -6.60 -4.94
C PRO A 44 -9.89 -6.29 -6.35
N ALA A 45 -10.23 -5.10 -6.86
CA ALA A 45 -9.77 -4.66 -8.17
C ALA A 45 -8.29 -4.24 -8.16
N GLY A 46 -7.78 -3.84 -7.00
CA GLY A 46 -6.38 -3.47 -6.77
C GLY A 46 -6.15 -2.97 -5.36
N THR A 47 -4.89 -2.76 -5.02
CA THR A 47 -4.42 -2.30 -3.70
C THR A 47 -3.58 -1.05 -3.89
N ILE A 48 -3.77 -0.05 -3.01
CA ILE A 48 -2.97 1.18 -3.03
C ILE A 48 -2.08 1.19 -1.79
N LEU A 49 -0.77 1.15 -2.02
CA LEU A 49 0.25 1.27 -0.99
C LEU A 49 0.65 2.73 -0.83
N LEU A 50 0.27 3.33 0.30
CA LEU A 50 0.59 4.73 0.59
C LEU A 50 1.89 4.84 1.37
N GLN A 51 2.81 5.66 0.86
CA GLN A 51 4.07 5.98 1.53
C GLN A 51 4.34 7.49 1.51
N PRO A 52 4.89 8.10 2.58
CA PRO A 52 5.31 9.49 2.54
C PRO A 52 6.47 9.68 1.55
N VAL A 53 6.42 10.77 0.77
CA VAL A 53 7.55 11.16 -0.10
C VAL A 53 8.77 11.55 0.72
N THR A 54 8.59 12.00 1.97
CA THR A 54 9.66 12.36 2.91
C THR A 54 10.22 11.18 3.70
N GLY A 55 9.72 9.95 3.46
CA GLY A 55 10.25 8.76 4.14
C GLY A 55 11.70 8.50 3.70
N ASN A 56 12.62 8.36 4.65
CA ASN A 56 13.99 7.98 4.32
C ASN A 56 14.04 6.46 4.05
N ARG A 57 14.71 6.03 2.97
CA ARG A 57 14.99 4.62 2.64
C ARG A 57 15.80 3.88 3.72
N VAL A 58 16.27 4.59 4.74
CA VAL A 58 17.12 4.06 5.80
C VAL A 58 16.26 3.28 6.80
N GLY A 59 15.98 2.03 6.46
CA GLY A 59 15.35 1.05 7.33
C GLY A 59 14.57 0.05 6.49
N GLY A 60 14.79 -1.26 6.68
CA GLY A 60 14.16 -2.36 5.94
C GLY A 60 12.63 -2.46 6.04
N ASN A 61 11.94 -1.37 6.36
CA ASN A 61 10.50 -1.23 6.46
C ASN A 61 9.81 -1.17 5.09
N GLU A 62 10.41 -0.56 4.06
CA GLU A 62 9.83 -0.56 2.70
C GLU A 62 9.79 -1.98 2.09
N GLU A 63 10.91 -2.71 2.13
CA GLU A 63 10.96 -4.12 1.70
C GLU A 63 10.05 -5.02 2.54
N ARG A 64 10.02 -4.83 3.87
CA ARG A 64 9.13 -5.57 4.78
C ARG A 64 7.66 -5.33 4.41
N ARG A 65 7.25 -4.09 4.15
CA ARG A 65 5.88 -3.72 3.75
C ARG A 65 5.45 -4.40 2.46
N THR A 66 6.28 -4.32 1.41
CA THR A 66 5.99 -4.96 0.13
C THR A 66 5.88 -6.47 0.28
N ARG A 67 6.77 -7.09 1.07
CA ARG A 67 6.75 -8.53 1.36
C ARG A 67 5.50 -8.97 2.12
N ILE A 68 5.02 -8.20 3.10
CA ILE A 68 3.78 -8.54 3.84
C ILE A 68 2.59 -8.50 2.88
N ILE A 69 2.53 -7.51 1.99
CA ILE A 69 1.45 -7.40 1.01
C ILE A 69 1.51 -8.51 -0.03
N GLU A 70 2.70 -8.87 -0.51
CA GLU A 70 2.87 -10.00 -1.41
C GLU A 70 2.40 -11.30 -0.74
N LYS A 71 2.70 -11.52 0.55
CA LYS A 71 2.18 -12.66 1.32
C LYS A 71 0.66 -12.61 1.51
N ALA A 72 0.07 -11.43 1.65
CA ALA A 72 -1.36 -11.24 1.85
C ALA A 72 -2.17 -11.50 0.57
N LEU A 73 -1.70 -10.93 -0.53
CA LEU A 73 -2.42 -10.89 -1.80
C LEU A 73 -2.02 -12.03 -2.75
N GLY A 74 -0.82 -12.57 -2.57
CA GLY A 74 -0.17 -13.50 -3.49
C GLY A 74 0.46 -12.79 -4.69
N ALA A 75 1.54 -13.37 -5.22
CA ALA A 75 2.28 -12.80 -6.35
C ALA A 75 1.41 -12.40 -7.57
N PRO A 76 0.37 -13.15 -7.98
CA PRO A 76 -0.46 -12.76 -9.13
C PRO A 76 -1.27 -11.47 -8.91
N ALA A 77 -1.57 -11.11 -7.66
CA ALA A 77 -2.33 -9.91 -7.34
C ALA A 77 -1.43 -8.66 -7.30
N MET A 78 -0.10 -8.81 -7.28
CA MET A 78 0.86 -7.71 -7.26
C MET A 78 0.76 -6.83 -8.52
N GLN A 79 0.34 -7.38 -9.66
CA GLN A 79 0.10 -6.61 -10.89
C GLN A 79 -1.00 -5.54 -10.74
N ASN A 80 -1.85 -5.66 -9.71
CA ASN A 80 -2.91 -4.71 -9.39
C ASN A 80 -2.57 -3.86 -8.15
N VAL A 81 -1.30 -3.84 -7.73
CA VAL A 81 -0.81 -3.00 -6.64
C VAL A 81 -0.22 -1.72 -7.22
N VAL A 82 -0.65 -0.57 -6.68
CA VAL A 82 -0.10 0.75 -7.00
C VAL A 82 0.61 1.28 -5.77
N LEU A 83 1.88 1.65 -5.91
CA LEU A 83 2.58 2.45 -4.91
C LEU A 83 2.32 3.93 -5.18
N ALA A 84 1.78 4.61 -4.17
CA ALA A 84 1.43 6.01 -4.27
C ALA A 84 2.13 6.81 -3.16
N THR A 85 2.77 7.90 -3.57
CA THR A 85 3.47 8.79 -2.64
C THR A 85 2.54 9.89 -2.10
N THR A 86 2.69 10.19 -0.82
CA THR A 86 1.85 11.13 -0.05
C THR A 86 2.72 12.19 0.64
N GLN A 87 2.09 13.12 1.37
CA GLN A 87 2.77 14.20 2.11
C GLN A 87 3.56 15.21 1.26
N TRP A 88 3.24 15.32 -0.04
CA TRP A 88 3.85 16.28 -0.97
C TRP A 88 3.80 17.75 -0.51
N SER A 89 2.80 18.12 0.30
CA SER A 89 2.69 19.47 0.87
C SER A 89 3.73 19.78 1.95
N LYS A 90 4.39 18.77 2.53
CA LYS A 90 5.41 18.92 3.58
C LYS A 90 6.84 19.05 3.04
N VAL A 91 7.02 18.92 1.73
CA VAL A 91 8.33 18.96 1.09
C VAL A 91 8.77 20.41 0.88
N ALA A 92 9.95 20.75 1.38
CA ALA A 92 10.56 22.06 1.14
C ALA A 92 11.06 22.21 -0.31
N ASN A 93 11.66 21.15 -0.88
CA ASN A 93 12.18 21.10 -2.24
C ASN A 93 11.48 20.02 -3.07
N LYS A 94 10.49 20.42 -3.89
CA LYS A 94 9.73 19.48 -4.74
C LYS A 94 10.60 18.74 -5.77
N LYS A 95 11.69 19.35 -6.26
CA LYS A 95 12.58 18.73 -7.23
C LYS A 95 13.35 17.56 -6.62
N GLU A 96 13.79 17.73 -5.37
CA GLU A 96 14.47 16.68 -4.63
C GLU A 96 13.52 15.53 -4.29
N ALA A 97 12.30 15.83 -3.83
CA ALA A 97 11.28 14.80 -3.62
C ALA A 97 10.93 14.05 -4.92
N GLN A 98 10.83 14.75 -6.04
CA GLN A 98 10.60 14.10 -7.34
C GLN A 98 11.74 13.14 -7.71
N ALA A 99 13.00 13.55 -7.50
CA ALA A 99 14.15 12.69 -7.74
C ALA A 99 14.13 11.43 -6.84
N GLN A 100 13.68 11.55 -5.59
CA GLN A 100 13.49 10.40 -4.69
C GLN A 100 12.42 9.43 -5.20
N VAL A 101 11.30 9.94 -5.73
CA VAL A 101 10.25 9.08 -6.33
C VAL A 101 10.80 8.33 -7.53
N GLU A 102 11.50 9.03 -8.43
CA GLU A 102 12.12 8.41 -9.62
C GLU A 102 13.17 7.36 -9.24
N GLU A 103 13.85 7.53 -8.10
CA GLU A 103 14.78 6.53 -7.57
C GLU A 103 14.06 5.27 -7.09
N ARG A 104 12.94 5.41 -6.37
CA ARG A 104 12.11 4.27 -5.93
C ARG A 104 11.57 3.47 -7.12
N GLU A 105 11.09 4.14 -8.17
CA GLU A 105 10.58 3.48 -9.38
C GLU A 105 11.62 2.61 -10.08
N ARG A 106 12.89 3.07 -10.11
CA ARG A 106 13.98 2.30 -10.74
C ARG A 106 14.33 1.02 -9.98
N ASP A 107 14.21 1.03 -8.66
CA ASP A 107 14.61 -0.09 -7.81
C ASP A 107 13.49 -1.12 -7.60
N GLU A 108 12.23 -0.74 -7.83
CA GLU A 108 11.06 -1.63 -7.75
C GLU A 108 10.77 -2.38 -9.06
N THR A 109 11.60 -2.18 -10.09
CA THR A 109 11.52 -2.95 -11.34
C THR A 109 12.12 -4.36 -11.13
N TYR A 110 11.30 -5.30 -10.67
CA TYR A 110 11.62 -6.73 -10.57
C TYR A 110 11.29 -7.48 -11.87
#